data_AF-A0AAV4AGF6-F1
#
_entry.id   AF-A0AAV4AGF6-F1
#
_cell.length_a   1.000
_cell.length_b   1.000
_cell.length_c   1.000
_cell.angle_alpha   90.00
_cell.angle_beta   90.00
_cell.angle_gamma   90.00
#
_symmetry.space_group_name_H-M   'P 1'
#
loop_
_entity.id
_entity.type
_entity.pdbx_description
1 polymer ?
#
loop_
_entity_poly.entity_id
_entity_poly.type
_entity_poly.pdbx_seq_one_letter_code
_entity_poly.pdbx_strand_id
1 'polypeptide(L)'
;MLVRAKMICGILLCEEKLHPMNTNSSSIFNMTIFKNQPTCSRTPEDESECRILVASINSENPNISRVTDAAKAFGVLGNRNASLRIEMFKHDDCS
;
A
#
# COMPACT_ATOMS: atom_id res chain seq x y z
N MET A 1 23.86 -20.53 -11.30
CA MET A 1 22.48 -20.00 -11.20
C MET A 1 22.56 -18.49 -11.29
N LEU A 2 22.09 -17.88 -12.39
CA LEU A 2 21.95 -16.41 -12.45
C LEU A 2 20.71 -16.03 -11.64
N VAL A 3 20.89 -15.24 -10.59
CA VAL A 3 19.78 -14.56 -9.92
C VAL A 3 19.28 -13.49 -10.89
N ARG A 4 18.12 -13.69 -11.53
CA ARG A 4 17.46 -12.61 -12.26
C ARG A 4 17.09 -11.52 -11.26
N ALA A 5 17.74 -10.37 -11.35
CA ALA A 5 17.35 -9.21 -10.58
C ALA A 5 15.94 -8.79 -11.02
N LYS A 6 14.96 -8.85 -10.11
CA LYS A 6 13.60 -8.37 -10.38
C LYS A 6 13.67 -6.87 -10.66
N MET A 7 13.19 -6.42 -11.81
CA MET A 7 13.22 -5.00 -12.18
C MET A 7 11.97 -4.29 -11.64
N ILE A 8 12.17 -3.30 -10.78
CA ILE A 8 11.10 -2.44 -10.27
C ILE A 8 10.64 -1.54 -11.43
N CYS A 9 9.35 -1.58 -11.75
CA CYS A 9 8.73 -0.75 -12.78
C CYS A 9 8.07 0.52 -12.21
N GLY A 10 7.82 0.57 -10.90
CA GLY A 10 7.32 1.77 -10.24
C GLY A 10 7.30 1.66 -8.72
N ILE A 11 7.25 2.81 -8.05
CA ILE A 11 7.17 2.90 -6.58
C ILE A 11 6.03 3.86 -6.24
N LEU A 12 5.15 3.40 -5.35
CA LEU A 12 4.12 4.24 -4.73
C LEU A 12 4.45 4.37 -3.24
N LEU A 13 4.51 5.61 -2.76
CA LEU A 13 4.81 5.92 -1.37
C LEU A 13 3.70 6.79 -0.79
N CYS A 14 3.11 6.32 0.30
CA CYS A 14 2.20 7.09 1.13
C CYS A 14 2.82 7.24 2.51
N GLU A 15 3.00 8.47 2.96
CA GLU A 15 3.55 8.78 4.27
C GLU A 15 2.68 9.84 4.93
N GLU A 16 2.30 9.58 6.18
CA GLU A 16 1.57 10.52 7.02
C GLU A 16 2.36 10.77 8.30
N LYS A 17 2.69 12.04 8.55
CA LYS A 17 3.39 12.46 9.76
C LYS A 17 2.37 12.91 10.79
N LEU A 18 2.27 12.12 11.87
CA LEU A 18 1.44 12.47 13.00
C LEU A 18 2.09 13.63 13.74
N HIS A 19 1.50 14.82 13.62
CA HIS A 19 1.94 15.97 14.39
C HIS A 19 1.53 15.75 15.84
N PRO A 20 2.43 15.92 16.82
CA PRO A 20 2.07 15.88 18.23
C PRO A 20 1.26 17.13 18.56
N MET A 21 -0.03 17.13 18.25
CA MET A 21 -0.94 18.12 18.81
C MET A 21 -1.13 17.78 20.28
N ASN A 22 -0.77 18.72 21.15
CA ASN A 22 -1.12 18.65 22.57
C ASN A 22 -2.63 18.38 22.68
N THR A 23 -2.97 17.37 23.46
CA THR A 23 -4.32 16.87 23.76
C THR A 23 -5.00 16.06 22.65
N ASN A 24 -5.13 14.75 22.91
CA ASN A 24 -5.74 13.67 22.12
C ASN A 24 -4.91 13.13 20.95
N SER A 25 -4.27 11.98 21.23
CA SER A 25 -3.48 11.14 20.34
C SER A 25 -4.23 10.79 19.04
N SER A 26 -4.03 11.57 17.98
CA SER A 26 -4.36 11.14 16.63
C SER A 26 -3.48 9.93 16.30
N SER A 27 -4.10 8.75 16.36
CA SER A 27 -3.47 7.46 16.08
C SER A 27 -4.02 6.96 14.76
N ILE A 28 -3.12 6.63 13.84
CA ILE A 28 -3.49 5.96 12.60
C ILE A 28 -3.60 4.48 12.91
N PHE A 29 -4.83 3.97 12.89
CA PHE A 29 -5.10 2.56 13.12
C PHE A 29 -5.00 1.72 11.84
N ASN A 30 -5.16 2.36 10.67
CA ASN A 30 -5.13 1.69 9.38
C ASN A 30 -4.65 2.64 8.27
N MET A 31 -3.83 2.13 7.35
CA MET A 31 -3.48 2.79 6.10
C MET A 31 -3.65 1.79 4.95
N THR A 32 -4.34 2.22 3.90
CA THR A 32 -4.69 1.34 2.78
C THR A 32 -4.44 2.03 1.44
N ILE A 33 -3.88 1.29 0.48
CA ILE A 33 -3.73 1.72 -0.91
C ILE A 33 -4.61 0.86 -1.80
N PHE A 34 -5.40 1.55 -2.62
CA PHE A 34 -6.26 0.95 -3.63
C PHE A 34 -5.77 1.34 -5.03
N LYS A 35 -5.96 0.43 -5.98
CA LYS A 35 -5.79 0.69 -7.41
C LYS A 35 -7.15 0.69 -8.07
N ASN A 36 -7.47 1.75 -8.80
CA ASN A 36 -8.70 1.80 -9.58
C ASN A 36 -8.62 0.81 -10.75
N GLN A 37 -9.69 0.06 -10.97
CA GLN A 37 -9.84 -0.76 -12.17
C GLN A 37 -10.22 0.15 -13.35
N PRO A 38 -9.45 0.13 -14.46
CA PRO A 38 -9.72 0.99 -15.61
C PRO A 38 -11.01 0.64 -16.35
N THR A 39 -11.55 -0.58 -16.17
CA THR A 39 -12.75 -1.09 -16.85
C THR A 39 -14.06 -0.74 -16.15
N CYS A 40 -14.01 0.05 -15.09
CA CYS A 40 -15.17 0.36 -14.28
C CYS A 40 -15.94 1.58 -14.77
N SER A 41 -17.25 1.38 -14.98
CA SER A 41 -18.23 2.43 -15.24
C SER A 41 -18.27 3.39 -14.05
N ARG A 42 -18.16 4.70 -14.30
CA ARG A 42 -18.12 5.74 -13.26
C ARG A 42 -19.51 6.03 -12.69
N THR A 43 -20.18 5.06 -12.07
CA THR A 43 -21.29 5.38 -11.17
C THR A 43 -20.77 5.47 -9.74
N PRO A 44 -21.33 6.35 -8.88
CA PRO A 44 -20.91 6.47 -7.48
C PRO A 44 -21.11 5.19 -6.66
N GLU A 45 -22.04 4.33 -7.09
CA GLU A 45 -22.37 3.05 -6.44
C GLU A 45 -21.32 1.97 -6.74
N ASP A 46 -20.72 2.01 -7.94
CA ASP A 46 -19.68 1.06 -8.38
C ASP A 46 -18.28 1.40 -7.84
N GLU A 47 -18.06 2.59 -7.27
CA GLU A 47 -16.71 3.05 -6.87
C GLU A 47 -16.00 2.14 -5.86
N SER A 48 -16.76 1.45 -5.00
CA SER A 48 -16.21 0.51 -4.01
C SER A 48 -15.83 -0.83 -4.63
N GLU A 49 -16.60 -1.33 -5.60
CA GLU A 49 -16.32 -2.54 -6.36
C GLU A 49 -15.17 -2.35 -7.37
N CYS A 50 -14.90 -1.11 -7.74
CA CYS A 50 -13.93 -0.72 -8.75
C CYS A 50 -12.52 -0.43 -8.22
N ARG A 51 -12.26 -0.78 -6.96
CA ARG A 51 -10.99 -0.56 -6.28
C ARG A 51 -10.40 -1.91 -5.85
N ILE A 52 -9.25 -2.25 -6.41
CA ILE A 52 -8.47 -3.40 -5.95
C ILE A 52 -7.65 -2.96 -4.75
N LEU A 53 -7.82 -3.65 -3.62
CA LEU A 53 -6.93 -3.50 -2.47
C LEU A 53 -5.52 -3.97 -2.83
N VAL A 54 -4.55 -3.05 -2.84
CA VAL A 54 -3.15 -3.37 -3.16
C VAL A 54 -2.37 -3.69 -1.89
N ALA A 55 -2.54 -2.88 -0.85
CA ALA A 55 -1.93 -3.09 0.45
C ALA A 55 -2.74 -2.41 1.55
N SER A 56 -2.81 -3.04 2.71
CA SER A 56 -3.32 -2.46 3.95
C SER A 56 -2.32 -2.77 5.06
N ILE A 57 -2.15 -1.85 6.00
CA ILE A 57 -1.46 -2.06 7.28
C ILE A 57 -2.37 -1.58 8.40
N ASN A 58 -2.38 -2.29 9.51
CA ASN A 58 -3.16 -1.90 10.68
C ASN A 58 -2.32 -2.02 11.96
N SER A 59 -2.80 -1.49 13.07
CA SER A 59 -2.03 -1.46 14.33
C SER A 59 -1.74 -2.85 14.90
N GLU A 60 -2.51 -3.88 14.52
CA GLU A 60 -2.29 -5.27 14.95
C GLU A 60 -1.21 -5.96 14.13
N ASN A 61 -1.13 -5.64 12.85
CA ASN A 61 -0.12 -6.13 11.91
C ASN A 61 0.57 -4.92 11.25
N PRO A 62 1.45 -4.22 12.01
CA PRO A 62 2.03 -2.96 11.57
C PRO A 62 3.02 -3.14 10.41
N ASN A 63 3.46 -4.37 10.16
CA ASN A 63 4.40 -4.74 9.11
C ASN A 63 3.76 -5.77 8.18
N ILE A 64 3.42 -5.37 6.96
CA ILE A 64 2.95 -6.29 5.92
C ILE A 64 3.95 -6.33 4.78
N SER A 65 4.43 -7.53 4.46
CA SER A 65 5.22 -7.85 3.28
C SER A 65 4.43 -8.81 2.39
N ARG A 66 3.45 -8.29 1.64
CA ARG A 66 2.73 -9.09 0.64
C ARG A 66 3.39 -8.89 -0.72
N VAL A 67 3.74 -10.00 -1.37
CA VAL A 67 4.23 -10.04 -2.77
C VAL A 67 3.15 -10.71 -3.61
N THR A 68 2.22 -9.95 -4.17
CA THR A 68 1.16 -10.46 -5.07
C THR A 68 1.07 -9.59 -6.30
N ASP A 69 0.74 -10.19 -7.46
CA ASP A 69 0.54 -9.49 -8.74
C ASP A 69 1.68 -8.55 -9.14
N ALA A 70 2.91 -8.99 -8.89
CA ALA A 70 4.10 -8.19 -9.10
C ALA A 70 4.16 -6.89 -8.28
N ALA A 71 3.55 -6.85 -7.10
CA ALA A 71 3.71 -5.76 -6.15
C ALA A 71 4.22 -6.28 -4.81
N LYS A 72 5.22 -5.61 -4.22
CA LYS A 72 5.70 -5.83 -2.86
C LYS A 72 5.31 -4.64 -2.01
N ALA A 73 4.52 -4.88 -0.97
CA ALA A 73 4.19 -3.85 0.01
C ALA A 73 5.16 -3.91 1.20
N PHE A 74 5.45 -2.76 1.77
CA PHE A 74 6.09 -2.60 3.07
C PHE A 74 5.39 -1.46 3.77
N GLY A 75 4.96 -1.69 5.01
CA GLY A 75 4.38 -0.61 5.80
C GLY A 75 4.83 -0.67 7.23
N VAL A 76 4.71 0.48 7.89
CA VAL A 76 5.02 0.69 9.30
C VAL A 76 3.98 1.66 9.84
N LEU A 77 3.26 1.26 10.89
CA LEU A 77 2.44 2.15 11.71
C LEU A 77 3.12 2.35 13.07
N GLY A 78 3.45 3.59 13.39
CA GLY A 78 4.06 3.98 14.65
C GLY A 78 3.37 5.19 15.28
N ASN A 79 3.71 5.48 16.53
CA ASN A 79 3.08 6.53 17.33
C ASN A 79 3.28 7.96 16.79
N ARG A 80 4.17 8.15 15.81
CA ARG A 80 4.53 9.46 15.24
C ARG A 80 4.57 9.49 13.71
N ASN A 81 4.46 8.32 13.08
CA ASN A 81 4.57 8.18 11.65
C ASN A 81 3.77 6.96 11.19
N ALA A 82 3.13 7.10 10.05
CA ALA A 82 2.59 6.00 9.29
C ALA A 82 3.20 6.06 7.89
N SER A 83 3.74 4.94 7.42
CA SER A 83 4.31 4.84 6.08
C SER A 83 3.88 3.55 5.42
N LEU A 84 3.54 3.62 4.13
CA LEU A 84 3.23 2.49 3.29
C LEU A 84 3.89 2.69 1.93
N ARG A 85 4.82 1.80 1.59
CA ARG A 85 5.57 1.75 0.35
C ARG A 85 5.16 0.53 -0.44
N ILE A 86 4.87 0.71 -1.72
CA ILE A 86 4.61 -0.37 -2.66
C ILE A 86 5.63 -0.29 -3.78
N GLU A 87 6.35 -1.38 -3.97
CA GLU A 87 7.23 -1.60 -5.11
C GLU A 87 6.48 -2.43 -6.14
N MET A 88 6.23 -1.86 -7.32
CA MET A 88 5.66 -2.57 -8.46
C MET A 88 6.81 -3.10 -9.30
N PHE A 89 6.74 -4.37 -9.65
CA PHE A 89 7.62 -5.10 -10.54
C PHE A 89 6.88 -5.34 -11.85
N LYS A 90 7.61 -5.63 -12.93
CA LYS A 90 6.94 -6.14 -14.13
C LYS A 90 6.37 -7.52 -13.81
N HIS A 91 5.23 -7.84 -14.40
CA HIS A 91 4.61 -9.16 -14.24
C HIS A 91 5.59 -10.28 -14.63
N ASP A 92 6.31 -10.09 -15.73
CA ASP A 92 7.34 -11.00 -16.23
C ASP A 92 8.50 -11.24 -15.25
N ASP A 93 8.76 -10.29 -14.33
CA ASP A 93 9.81 -10.38 -13.30
C ASP A 93 9.36 -11.17 -12.05
N CYS A 94 8.09 -11.58 -11.98
CA CYS A 94 7.50 -12.26 -10.81
C CYS A 94 7.16 -13.73 -11.03
N SER A 95 7.60 -14.29 -12.17
CA SER A 95 7.50 -15.71 -12.53
C SER A 95 8.70 -16.54 -12.04
#